data_AF-A0A4R6QZT6-F1
#
_entry.id   AF-A0A4R6QZT6-F1
#
_cell.length_a   1.000
_cell.length_b   1.000
_cell.length_c   1.000
_cell.angle_alpha   90.00
_cell.angle_beta   90.00
_cell.angle_gamma   90.00
#
_symmetry.space_group_name_H-M   'P 1'
#
loop_
_entity.id
_entity.type
_entity.pdbx_description
1 polymer ?
#
loop_
_entity_poly.entity_id
_entity_poly.type
_entity_poly.pdbx_seq_one_letter_code
_entity_poly.pdbx_strand_id
1 'polypeptide(L)'
;MLSYLLAPRSTVLDLLEGDDDASVGPESATGWTVAWFEDPDLIEEIRTAILVDEAGEVEIALGVRRDGVTRSWSWAVDEDEKCVDDADGVVEVGDGESLADEDGAARELAAALGAPDEIRSALRELLAQRREPDSFVDRLATLTGLPAPSPPHPVRALVLSRTTPAATRLTGQIAATGLGDIALADLGDGWSGLLMLENPDLGPQLADAVGRFIAAQGLRSRKKRSLLLWRGENGAAGFELHRGENLYAAHSWGTGWTDIVSAELSVRDAFAEELLVLAPDAPEHRPRLRSLMRADTRDRDPLAELVDLLDLPSDAIAVLDPGVDGTAAAPWDDPPVPLELLEPAGLGRFLRGLVTGRGLPPLAPRWVLRAYGALCASLSLLSALWAATKTLVVATDGAIVDQPTATAGDWIFLCVAVVATVVNAVIAAGSFLQARAAE
;
A
#
# COMPACT_ATOMS: atom_id res chain seq x y z
N MET A 1 -6.51 -18.16 -1.54
CA MET A 1 -7.39 -18.84 -0.58
C MET A 1 -6.80 -18.77 0.83
N LEU A 2 -7.61 -18.51 1.86
CA LEU A 2 -7.21 -18.56 3.27
C LEU A 2 -7.41 -19.98 3.82
N SER A 3 -6.44 -20.51 4.56
CA SER A 3 -6.54 -21.84 5.16
C SER A 3 -6.06 -21.88 6.61
N TYR A 4 -6.79 -22.59 7.45
CA TYR A 4 -6.35 -23.00 8.78
C TYR A 4 -6.01 -24.49 8.76
N LEU A 5 -4.79 -24.82 9.16
CA LEU A 5 -4.20 -26.14 9.00
C LEU A 5 -3.82 -26.68 10.37
N LEU A 6 -4.33 -27.86 10.73
CA LEU A 6 -3.92 -28.51 11.99
C LEU A 6 -2.57 -29.21 11.79
N ALA A 7 -1.52 -28.42 11.68
CA ALA A 7 -0.13 -28.84 11.48
C ALA A 7 0.83 -27.79 12.06
N PRO A 8 2.02 -28.20 12.52
CA PRO A 8 3.06 -27.26 12.96
C PRO A 8 3.45 -26.30 11.84
N ARG A 9 3.75 -25.06 12.20
CA ARG A 9 4.10 -24.00 11.23
C ARG A 9 5.25 -24.39 10.30
N SER A 10 6.28 -25.07 10.82
CA SER A 10 7.42 -25.54 10.02
C SER A 10 7.00 -26.51 8.93
N THR A 11 6.03 -27.39 9.20
CA THR A 11 5.54 -28.34 8.21
C THR A 11 4.76 -27.64 7.10
N VAL A 12 3.97 -26.62 7.45
CA VAL A 12 3.23 -25.82 6.45
C VAL A 12 4.20 -25.05 5.55
N LEU A 13 5.25 -24.45 6.13
CA LEU A 13 6.31 -23.77 5.36
C LEU A 13 7.01 -24.74 4.38
N ASP A 14 7.33 -25.96 4.82
CA ASP A 14 7.98 -26.97 3.98
C ASP A 14 7.06 -27.45 2.84
N LEU A 15 5.75 -27.57 3.08
CA LEU A 15 4.77 -28.01 2.07
C LEU A 15 4.51 -26.95 0.99
N LEU A 16 4.53 -25.68 1.38
CA LEU A 16 4.33 -24.54 0.47
C LEU A 16 5.65 -24.06 -0.16
N GLU A 17 6.76 -24.79 0.02
CA GLU A 17 8.04 -24.45 -0.58
C GLU A 17 7.91 -24.45 -2.12
N GLY A 18 8.16 -23.30 -2.74
CA GLY A 18 8.08 -23.12 -4.20
C GLY A 18 6.78 -22.51 -4.71
N ASP A 19 5.82 -22.21 -3.83
CA ASP A 19 4.70 -21.32 -4.16
C ASP A 19 5.11 -19.86 -3.86
N ASP A 20 5.31 -19.09 -4.93
CA ASP A 20 5.81 -17.72 -4.86
C ASP A 20 4.80 -16.75 -4.20
N ASP A 21 3.51 -17.09 -4.21
CA ASP A 21 2.43 -16.25 -3.69
C ASP A 21 1.92 -16.73 -2.31
N ALA A 22 2.49 -17.81 -1.78
CA ALA A 22 2.12 -18.36 -0.48
C ALA A 22 2.71 -17.57 0.70
N SER A 23 1.92 -17.48 1.76
CA SER A 23 2.29 -16.83 3.02
C SER A 23 1.80 -17.64 4.21
N VAL A 24 2.65 -17.86 5.22
CA VAL A 24 2.33 -18.65 6.41
C VAL A 24 2.35 -17.77 7.65
N GLY A 25 1.21 -17.73 8.33
CA GLY A 25 1.00 -16.95 9.54
C GLY A 25 1.37 -17.68 10.83
N PRO A 26 0.85 -17.18 11.98
CA PRO A 26 1.18 -17.73 13.29
C PRO A 26 0.51 -19.08 13.55
N GLU A 27 1.11 -19.84 14.48
CA GLU A 27 0.55 -21.06 15.04
C GLU A 27 -0.15 -20.76 16.36
N SER A 28 -1.38 -21.27 16.54
CA SER A 28 -2.11 -21.17 17.80
C SER A 28 -1.62 -22.18 18.83
N ALA A 29 -1.97 -21.96 20.10
CA ALA A 29 -1.67 -22.90 21.19
C ALA A 29 -2.31 -24.29 21.00
N THR A 30 -3.33 -24.40 20.15
CA THR A 30 -4.01 -25.65 19.81
C THR A 30 -3.42 -26.35 18.59
N GLY A 31 -2.34 -25.80 18.02
CA GLY A 31 -1.60 -26.39 16.89
C GLY A 31 -2.17 -26.08 15.51
N TRP A 32 -3.04 -25.07 15.40
CA TRP A 32 -3.54 -24.58 14.12
C TRP A 32 -2.62 -23.51 13.57
N THR A 33 -2.19 -23.66 12.33
CA THR A 33 -1.41 -22.69 11.58
C THR A 33 -2.29 -22.09 10.48
N VAL A 34 -2.28 -20.77 10.33
CA VAL A 34 -2.93 -20.11 9.19
C VAL A 34 -1.97 -19.94 8.03
N ALA A 35 -2.47 -20.07 6.81
CA ALA A 35 -1.73 -19.80 5.59
C ALA A 35 -2.64 -19.21 4.50
N TRP A 36 -2.05 -18.40 3.63
CA TRP A 36 -2.61 -17.98 2.35
C TRP A 36 -1.83 -18.68 1.24
N PHE A 37 -2.52 -19.28 0.30
CA PHE A 37 -1.97 -19.86 -0.92
C PHE A 37 -3.10 -20.09 -1.92
N GLU A 38 -2.79 -20.33 -3.19
CA GLU A 38 -3.82 -20.51 -4.23
C GLU A 38 -4.21 -21.98 -4.42
N ASP A 39 -3.25 -22.90 -4.36
CA ASP A 39 -3.46 -24.30 -4.74
C ASP A 39 -3.75 -25.24 -3.52
N PRO A 40 -5.01 -25.70 -3.33
CA PRO A 40 -5.38 -26.65 -2.26
C PRO A 40 -4.69 -28.01 -2.34
N ASP A 41 -4.09 -28.36 -3.48
CA ASP A 41 -3.43 -29.65 -3.68
C ASP A 41 -2.08 -29.71 -2.94
N LEU A 42 -1.45 -28.56 -2.70
CA LEU A 42 -0.17 -28.45 -1.96
C LEU A 42 -0.27 -28.92 -0.51
N ILE A 43 -1.48 -28.97 0.05
CA ILE A 43 -1.75 -29.35 1.44
C ILE A 43 -2.54 -30.66 1.57
N GLU A 44 -2.64 -31.48 0.51
CA GLU A 44 -3.36 -32.77 0.56
C GLU A 44 -2.92 -33.68 1.70
N GLU A 45 -1.63 -33.63 2.05
CA GLU A 45 -1.06 -34.43 3.14
C GLU A 45 -1.61 -34.05 4.53
N ILE A 46 -2.18 -32.85 4.66
CA ILE A 46 -2.77 -32.35 5.91
C ILE A 46 -4.17 -32.92 6.08
N ARG A 47 -4.32 -33.80 7.08
CA ARG A 47 -5.57 -34.54 7.34
C ARG A 47 -6.74 -33.68 7.80
N THR A 48 -6.45 -32.57 8.47
CA THR A 48 -7.46 -31.67 9.05
C THR A 48 -7.16 -30.23 8.69
N ALA A 49 -8.09 -29.60 7.95
CA ALA A 49 -7.96 -28.24 7.47
C ALA A 49 -9.33 -27.56 7.38
N ILE A 50 -9.35 -26.24 7.53
CA ILE A 50 -10.49 -25.37 7.22
C ILE A 50 -10.02 -24.45 6.10
N LEU A 51 -10.66 -24.55 4.94
CA LEU A 51 -10.36 -23.80 3.73
C LEU A 51 -11.45 -22.75 3.56
N VAL A 52 -11.08 -21.49 3.44
CA VAL A 52 -12.00 -20.40 3.15
C VAL A 52 -11.53 -19.77 1.85
N ASP A 53 -12.34 -19.93 0.81
CA ASP A 53 -12.11 -19.29 -0.48
C ASP A 53 -13.11 -18.15 -0.68
N GLU A 54 -12.56 -17.03 -1.15
CA GLU A 54 -13.26 -15.78 -1.39
C GLU A 54 -13.17 -15.54 -2.89
N ALA A 55 -13.90 -16.36 -3.66
CA ALA A 55 -13.88 -16.34 -5.11
C ALA A 55 -14.60 -15.09 -5.64
N GLY A 56 -13.89 -13.95 -5.63
CA GLY A 56 -14.47 -12.64 -5.89
C GLY A 56 -15.44 -12.21 -4.78
N GLU A 57 -15.75 -10.92 -4.72
CA GLU A 57 -16.63 -10.32 -3.69
C GLU A 57 -18.08 -10.88 -3.65
N VAL A 58 -18.36 -11.97 -4.37
CA VAL A 58 -19.70 -12.47 -4.70
C VAL A 58 -20.01 -13.81 -4.01
N GLU A 59 -19.01 -14.59 -3.60
CA GLU A 59 -19.23 -15.91 -2.99
C GLU A 59 -18.22 -16.22 -1.87
N ILE A 60 -18.72 -16.81 -0.77
CA ILE A 60 -17.89 -17.39 0.29
C ILE A 60 -17.99 -18.91 0.17
N ALA A 61 -16.87 -19.58 -0.09
CA ALA A 61 -16.77 -21.03 -0.08
C ALA A 61 -15.99 -21.51 1.16
N LEU A 62 -16.56 -22.47 1.89
CA LEU A 62 -15.97 -23.09 3.06
C LEU A 62 -15.76 -24.58 2.81
N GLY A 63 -14.49 -25.01 2.82
CA GLY A 63 -14.11 -26.42 2.87
C GLY A 63 -13.72 -26.83 4.29
N VAL A 64 -14.26 -27.93 4.81
CA VAL A 64 -13.76 -28.58 6.03
C VAL A 64 -13.22 -29.95 5.64
N ARG A 65 -11.91 -30.11 5.76
CA ARG A 65 -11.21 -31.39 5.60
C ARG A 65 -11.01 -32.01 6.96
N ARG A 66 -11.42 -33.27 7.13
CA ARG A 66 -11.19 -34.04 8.33
C ARG A 66 -10.95 -35.50 7.99
N ASP A 67 -9.89 -36.06 8.57
CA ASP A 67 -9.51 -37.46 8.35
C ASP A 67 -9.36 -37.81 6.84
N GLY A 68 -8.96 -36.81 6.03
CA GLY A 68 -8.80 -36.93 4.57
C GLY A 68 -10.09 -36.80 3.75
N VAL A 69 -11.25 -36.56 4.38
CA VAL A 69 -12.51 -36.30 3.68
C VAL A 69 -12.80 -34.80 3.72
N THR A 70 -12.96 -34.18 2.56
CA THR A 70 -13.36 -32.78 2.43
C THR A 70 -14.86 -32.69 2.24
N ARG A 71 -15.50 -31.75 2.95
CA ARG A 71 -16.87 -31.31 2.68
C ARG A 71 -16.86 -29.82 2.43
N SER A 72 -17.59 -29.38 1.42
CA SER A 72 -17.63 -28.00 0.97
C SER A 72 -19.05 -27.45 1.07
N TRP A 73 -19.14 -26.16 1.37
CA TRP A 73 -20.37 -25.37 1.33
C TRP A 73 -20.03 -24.04 0.68
N SER A 74 -20.95 -23.49 -0.09
CA SER A 74 -20.77 -22.18 -0.70
C SER A 74 -22.03 -21.34 -0.62
N TRP A 75 -21.84 -20.03 -0.52
CA TRP A 75 -22.93 -19.08 -0.35
C TRP A 75 -22.65 -17.77 -1.08
N ALA A 76 -23.64 -17.29 -1.84
CA ALA A 76 -23.59 -15.98 -2.46
C ALA A 76 -23.67 -14.85 -1.41
N VAL A 77 -22.89 -13.78 -1.63
CA VAL A 77 -22.76 -12.62 -0.74
C VAL A 77 -23.82 -11.54 -1.06
N ASP A 78 -24.34 -11.50 -2.29
CA ASP A 78 -25.41 -10.59 -2.73
C ASP A 78 -26.76 -11.31 -2.97
N GLU A 79 -27.73 -11.04 -2.10
CA GLU A 79 -29.16 -11.25 -2.38
C GLU A 79 -29.81 -9.94 -2.87
N ASP A 80 -29.33 -9.39 -3.98
CA ASP A 80 -30.19 -8.62 -4.88
C ASP A 80 -30.51 -9.52 -6.07
N GLU A 81 -31.73 -10.05 -6.10
CA GLU A 81 -32.25 -10.93 -7.14
C GLU A 81 -31.90 -10.44 -8.56
N LYS A 82 -30.84 -10.98 -9.18
CA LYS A 82 -30.76 -11.50 -10.57
C LYS A 82 -29.35 -11.49 -11.15
N CYS A 83 -29.09 -12.59 -11.87
CA CYS A 83 -28.03 -12.85 -12.85
C CYS A 83 -26.70 -13.35 -12.23
N VAL A 84 -25.98 -14.32 -12.79
CA VAL A 84 -25.91 -14.81 -14.19
C VAL A 84 -25.52 -16.31 -14.15
N ASP A 85 -26.13 -17.12 -15.02
CA ASP A 85 -25.56 -18.37 -15.54
C ASP A 85 -24.16 -18.11 -16.13
N ASP A 86 -23.24 -19.08 -15.98
CA ASP A 86 -21.96 -19.19 -16.70
C ASP A 86 -20.90 -18.09 -16.42
N ALA A 87 -20.07 -18.29 -15.39
CA ALA A 87 -18.72 -17.74 -15.31
C ALA A 87 -17.70 -18.89 -15.24
N ASP A 88 -17.01 -19.13 -16.36
CA ASP A 88 -15.84 -20.00 -16.47
C ASP A 88 -14.77 -19.56 -15.46
N GLY A 89 -14.47 -20.41 -14.48
CA GLY A 89 -13.45 -20.17 -13.46
C GLY A 89 -13.67 -20.81 -12.09
N VAL A 90 -14.80 -21.50 -11.88
CA VAL A 90 -15.09 -22.21 -10.62
C VAL A 90 -14.00 -23.26 -10.35
N VAL A 91 -13.26 -23.07 -9.27
CA VAL A 91 -12.47 -24.15 -8.66
C VAL A 91 -13.47 -25.13 -8.06
N GLU A 92 -13.77 -26.22 -8.77
CA GLU A 92 -14.56 -27.33 -8.24
C GLU A 92 -13.80 -27.97 -7.07
N VAL A 93 -14.06 -27.50 -5.84
CA VAL A 93 -13.62 -28.18 -4.62
C VAL A 93 -14.53 -29.40 -4.38
N GLY A 94 -14.32 -30.44 -5.18
CA GLY A 94 -14.83 -31.81 -4.99
C GLY A 94 -16.34 -32.04 -5.17
N ASP A 95 -16.69 -33.28 -5.52
CA ASP A 95 -18.06 -33.77 -5.68
C ASP A 95 -18.87 -33.71 -4.36
N GLY A 96 -19.47 -32.56 -4.06
CA GLY A 96 -20.32 -32.34 -2.89
C GLY A 96 -21.63 -31.63 -3.25
N GLU A 97 -22.76 -32.13 -2.73
CA GLU A 97 -24.09 -31.56 -2.96
C GLU A 97 -24.17 -30.08 -2.52
N SER A 98 -24.37 -29.17 -3.48
CA SER A 98 -24.67 -27.75 -3.23
C SER A 98 -26.05 -27.60 -2.58
N LEU A 99 -26.07 -27.45 -1.26
CA LEU A 99 -27.22 -26.95 -0.50
C LEU A 99 -26.71 -26.09 0.66
N ALA A 100 -27.23 -24.87 0.77
CA ALA A 100 -27.03 -23.96 1.90
C ALA A 100 -27.53 -24.62 3.21
N ASP A 101 -26.66 -25.39 3.86
CA ASP A 101 -26.91 -26.04 5.16
C ASP A 101 -25.95 -25.48 6.21
N GLU A 102 -26.31 -24.34 6.83
CA GLU A 102 -25.49 -23.75 7.88
C GLU A 102 -25.32 -24.66 9.09
N ASP A 103 -26.29 -25.53 9.37
CA ASP A 103 -26.22 -26.46 10.50
C ASP A 103 -25.24 -27.61 10.22
N GLY A 104 -25.22 -28.11 8.97
CA GLY A 104 -24.22 -29.04 8.45
C GLY A 104 -22.80 -28.47 8.53
N ALA A 105 -22.59 -27.26 8.00
CA ALA A 105 -21.30 -26.58 8.02
C ALA A 105 -20.82 -26.30 9.46
N ALA A 106 -21.70 -25.78 10.33
CA ALA A 106 -21.36 -25.52 11.74
C ALA A 106 -21.02 -26.80 12.50
N ARG A 107 -21.71 -27.92 12.21
CA ARG A 107 -21.43 -29.21 12.81
C ARG A 107 -20.04 -29.72 12.43
N GLU A 108 -19.68 -29.63 11.15
CA GLU A 108 -18.38 -30.09 10.67
C GLU A 108 -17.24 -29.20 11.15
N LEU A 109 -17.42 -27.87 11.14
CA LEU A 109 -16.48 -26.93 11.75
C LEU A 109 -16.24 -27.24 13.24
N ALA A 110 -17.31 -27.36 14.02
CA ALA A 110 -17.21 -27.68 15.44
C ALA A 110 -16.50 -29.02 15.67
N ALA A 111 -16.77 -30.00 14.82
CA ALA A 111 -16.15 -31.32 14.89
C ALA A 111 -14.65 -31.28 14.52
N ALA A 112 -14.26 -30.50 13.52
CA ALA A 112 -12.85 -30.30 13.13
C ALA A 112 -12.06 -29.57 14.22
N LEU A 113 -12.67 -28.54 14.84
CA LEU A 113 -12.07 -27.76 15.92
C LEU A 113 -12.06 -28.49 17.28
N GLY A 114 -12.77 -29.62 17.41
CA GLY A 114 -12.99 -30.27 18.71
C GLY A 114 -13.77 -29.38 19.69
N ALA A 115 -14.60 -28.49 19.18
CA ALA A 115 -15.26 -27.44 19.95
C ALA A 115 -16.52 -27.96 20.69
N PRO A 116 -16.80 -27.45 21.91
CA PRO A 116 -18.05 -27.72 22.62
C PRO A 116 -19.32 -27.37 21.83
N ASP A 117 -20.44 -28.03 22.16
CA ASP A 117 -21.75 -27.80 21.52
C ASP A 117 -22.22 -26.33 21.58
N GLU A 118 -21.81 -25.57 22.60
CA GLU A 118 -22.11 -24.14 22.73
C GLU A 118 -21.49 -23.31 21.60
N ILE A 119 -20.27 -23.65 21.17
CA ILE A 119 -19.58 -23.00 20.06
C ILE A 119 -20.26 -23.33 18.73
N ARG A 120 -20.83 -24.53 18.58
CA ARG A 120 -21.59 -24.90 17.36
C ARG A 120 -22.76 -23.95 17.11
N SER A 121 -23.51 -23.59 18.16
CA SER A 121 -24.63 -22.65 18.00
C SER A 121 -24.17 -21.27 17.54
N ALA A 122 -23.04 -20.79 18.07
CA ALA A 122 -22.46 -19.52 17.66
C ALA A 122 -21.84 -19.56 16.24
N LEU A 123 -21.22 -20.68 15.84
CA LEU A 123 -20.73 -20.90 14.47
C LEU A 123 -21.88 -20.87 13.46
N ARG A 124 -23.01 -21.50 13.78
CA ARG A 124 -24.21 -21.46 12.94
C ARG A 124 -24.73 -20.03 12.76
N GLU A 125 -24.71 -19.22 13.82
CA GLU A 125 -25.10 -17.82 13.76
C GLU A 125 -24.13 -16.98 12.93
N LEU A 126 -22.82 -17.21 13.09
CA LEU A 126 -21.79 -16.57 12.28
C LEU A 126 -21.97 -16.87 10.80
N LEU A 127 -22.18 -18.15 10.45
CA LEU A 127 -22.47 -18.57 9.09
C LEU A 127 -23.75 -17.89 8.57
N ALA A 128 -24.83 -17.81 9.34
CA ALA A 128 -26.05 -17.13 8.91
C ALA A 128 -25.89 -15.61 8.69
N GLN A 129 -24.87 -14.98 9.28
CA GLN A 129 -24.57 -13.55 9.17
C GLN A 129 -23.41 -13.24 8.21
N ARG A 130 -22.94 -14.21 7.44
CA ARG A 130 -21.90 -14.04 6.42
C ARG A 130 -22.36 -13.00 5.39
N ARG A 131 -21.75 -11.82 5.40
CA ARG A 131 -22.04 -10.71 4.46
C ARG A 131 -20.79 -10.06 3.91
N GLU A 132 -19.69 -10.17 4.65
CA GLU A 132 -18.39 -9.60 4.32
C GLU A 132 -17.36 -10.70 4.61
N PRO A 133 -16.63 -11.20 3.61
CA PRO A 133 -15.67 -12.30 3.77
C PRO A 133 -14.59 -12.01 4.83
N ASP A 134 -13.95 -10.85 4.76
CA ASP A 134 -12.96 -10.39 5.75
C ASP A 134 -13.53 -10.41 7.18
N SER A 135 -14.74 -9.84 7.37
CA SER A 135 -15.39 -9.86 8.67
C SER A 135 -15.78 -11.26 9.11
N PHE A 136 -16.01 -12.21 8.20
CA PHE A 136 -16.35 -13.59 8.54
C PHE A 136 -15.13 -14.33 9.09
N VAL A 137 -13.98 -14.26 8.41
CA VAL A 137 -12.74 -14.95 8.84
C VAL A 137 -12.20 -14.42 10.16
N ASP A 138 -12.25 -13.10 10.38
CA ASP A 138 -11.85 -12.47 11.65
C ASP A 138 -12.73 -12.91 12.83
N ARG A 139 -14.05 -12.96 12.60
CA ARG A 139 -15.01 -13.43 13.62
C ARG A 139 -14.88 -14.92 13.86
N LEU A 140 -14.61 -15.72 12.82
CA LEU A 140 -14.34 -17.14 12.96
C LEU A 140 -13.12 -17.37 13.84
N ALA A 141 -12.02 -16.66 13.58
CA ALA A 141 -10.80 -16.74 14.38
C ALA A 141 -11.05 -16.35 15.84
N THR A 142 -11.72 -15.22 16.06
CA THR A 142 -12.05 -14.72 17.40
C THR A 142 -12.94 -15.69 18.19
N LEU A 143 -13.95 -16.29 17.54
CA LEU A 143 -14.89 -17.21 18.18
C LEU A 143 -14.23 -18.53 18.59
N THR A 144 -13.31 -19.03 17.76
CA THR A 144 -12.78 -20.40 17.85
C THR A 144 -11.38 -20.48 18.43
N GLY A 145 -10.70 -19.34 18.58
CA GLY A 145 -9.30 -19.28 19.01
C GLY A 145 -8.32 -19.74 17.93
N LEU A 146 -8.73 -19.73 16.65
CA LEU A 146 -7.81 -19.89 15.52
C LEU A 146 -6.86 -18.69 15.45
N PRO A 147 -5.66 -18.86 14.85
CA PRO A 147 -4.73 -17.75 14.65
C PRO A 147 -5.34 -16.62 13.79
N ALA A 148 -4.80 -15.40 13.90
CA ALA A 148 -5.32 -14.25 13.15
C ALA A 148 -5.17 -14.46 11.62
N PRO A 149 -6.22 -14.19 10.81
CA PRO A 149 -6.24 -14.49 9.37
C PRO A 149 -5.36 -13.58 8.52
N SER A 150 -4.99 -12.42 9.05
CA SER A 150 -4.25 -11.38 8.33
C SER A 150 -3.03 -10.92 9.11
N PRO A 151 -1.98 -10.43 8.41
CA PRO A 151 -0.87 -9.76 9.07
C PRO A 151 -1.35 -8.50 9.81
N PRO A 152 -0.70 -8.14 10.93
CA PRO A 152 -1.10 -6.96 11.69
C PRO A 152 -0.89 -5.71 10.85
N HIS A 153 -1.90 -4.84 10.87
CA HIS A 153 -1.89 -3.58 10.17
C HIS A 153 -0.88 -2.60 10.80
N PRO A 154 -0.16 -1.80 9.98
CA PRO A 154 0.55 -0.64 10.45
C PRO A 154 -0.37 0.30 11.24
N VAL A 155 -0.04 0.54 12.50
CA VAL A 155 -0.65 1.60 13.31
C VAL A 155 0.00 2.94 12.98
N ARG A 156 1.26 2.92 12.53
CA ARG A 156 2.05 4.11 12.18
C ARG A 156 3.02 3.81 11.07
N ALA A 157 3.19 4.77 10.18
CA ALA A 157 4.02 4.63 8.99
C ALA A 157 4.75 5.96 8.69
N LEU A 158 6.07 5.90 8.63
CA LEU A 158 6.97 7.03 8.40
C LEU A 158 7.80 6.78 7.14
N VAL A 159 7.67 7.64 6.14
CA VAL A 159 8.47 7.59 4.92
C VAL A 159 9.64 8.57 5.02
N LEU A 160 10.84 8.01 5.06
CA LEU A 160 12.10 8.74 5.13
C LEU A 160 12.69 8.97 3.74
N SER A 161 13.22 10.17 3.51
CA SER A 161 13.99 10.46 2.30
C SER A 161 15.10 11.47 2.53
N ARG A 162 16.21 11.31 1.80
CA ARG A 162 17.27 12.33 1.69
C ARG A 162 16.97 13.30 0.53
N THR A 163 15.92 14.09 0.65
CA THR A 163 15.54 15.14 -0.31
C THR A 163 15.68 16.54 0.29
N THR A 164 15.54 17.61 -0.50
CA THR A 164 15.52 18.96 0.07
C THR A 164 14.23 19.18 0.87
N PRO A 165 14.21 19.99 1.95
CA PRO A 165 12.98 20.21 2.72
C PRO A 165 11.80 20.72 1.88
N ALA A 166 12.07 21.57 0.89
CA ALA A 166 11.06 22.04 -0.06
C ALA A 166 10.52 20.92 -0.97
N ALA A 167 11.39 19.99 -1.38
CA ALA A 167 11.01 18.81 -2.14
C ALA A 167 10.08 17.90 -1.32
N THR A 168 10.50 17.53 -0.10
CA THR A 168 9.71 16.65 0.77
C THR A 168 8.35 17.26 1.09
N ARG A 169 8.32 18.56 1.44
CA ARG A 169 7.08 19.28 1.72
C ARG A 169 6.11 19.21 0.53
N LEU A 170 6.58 19.51 -0.68
CA LEU A 170 5.74 19.46 -1.87
C LEU A 170 5.20 18.04 -2.12
N THR A 171 6.06 17.02 -2.02
CA THR A 171 5.64 15.62 -2.21
C THR A 171 4.55 15.25 -1.21
N GLY A 172 4.73 15.60 0.07
CA GLY A 172 3.72 15.35 1.10
C GLY A 172 2.42 16.11 0.84
N GLN A 173 2.46 17.36 0.38
CA GLN A 173 1.26 18.12 0.01
C GLN A 173 0.49 17.51 -1.18
N ILE A 174 1.21 16.98 -2.18
CA ILE A 174 0.61 16.28 -3.31
C ILE A 174 -0.03 14.97 -2.82
N ALA A 175 0.71 14.18 -2.05
CA ALA A 175 0.23 12.91 -1.50
C ALA A 175 -0.99 13.09 -0.58
N ALA A 176 -1.02 14.17 0.22
CA ALA A 176 -2.14 14.50 1.10
C ALA A 176 -3.46 14.79 0.36
N THR A 177 -3.41 15.01 -0.97
CA THR A 177 -4.62 15.21 -1.78
C THR A 177 -5.37 13.90 -2.02
N GLY A 178 -4.71 12.74 -1.89
CA GLY A 178 -5.30 11.43 -2.16
C GLY A 178 -5.13 10.38 -1.05
N LEU A 179 -4.16 10.54 -0.15
CA LEU A 179 -3.84 9.55 0.89
C LEU A 179 -4.32 9.95 2.30
N GLY A 180 -4.91 11.13 2.45
CA GLY A 180 -5.36 11.68 3.74
C GLY A 180 -4.32 12.59 4.40
N ASP A 181 -4.48 12.82 5.70
CA ASP A 181 -3.62 13.76 6.44
C ASP A 181 -2.18 13.24 6.61
N ILE A 182 -1.21 14.07 6.19
CA ILE A 182 0.23 13.79 6.24
C ILE A 182 0.95 14.91 6.99
N ALA A 183 1.82 14.53 7.91
CA ALA A 183 2.71 15.46 8.61
C ALA A 183 4.14 15.36 8.09
N LEU A 184 4.82 16.51 7.99
CA LEU A 184 6.26 16.60 7.74
C LEU A 184 7.02 16.67 9.07
N ALA A 185 8.01 15.80 9.22
CA ALA A 185 9.00 15.84 10.29
C ALA A 185 10.37 16.26 9.71
N ASP A 186 10.97 17.30 10.26
CA ASP A 186 12.38 17.62 10.02
C ASP A 186 13.23 16.83 11.02
N LEU A 187 13.93 15.81 10.52
CA LEU A 187 14.66 14.85 11.34
C LEU A 187 16.15 15.24 11.48
N GLY A 188 16.59 16.32 10.84
CA GLY A 188 18.00 16.69 10.83
C GLY A 188 18.87 15.82 9.90
N ASP A 189 20.17 16.11 9.85
CA ASP A 189 21.19 15.37 9.07
C ASP A 189 20.85 15.10 7.59
N GLY A 190 20.04 15.99 7.00
CA GLY A 190 19.61 15.91 5.61
C GLY A 190 18.52 14.85 5.35
N TRP A 191 17.87 14.36 6.41
CA TRP A 191 16.71 13.49 6.36
C TRP A 191 15.43 14.28 6.63
N SER A 192 14.40 13.98 5.83
CA SER A 192 13.04 14.44 6.06
C SER A 192 12.12 13.22 6.17
N GLY A 193 11.15 13.28 7.07
CA GLY A 193 10.13 12.25 7.27
C GLY A 193 8.74 12.74 6.86
N LEU A 194 7.97 11.90 6.19
CA LEU A 194 6.53 12.10 5.99
C LEU A 194 5.77 11.03 6.78
N LEU A 195 5.00 11.47 7.78
CA LEU A 195 4.23 10.60 8.65
C LEU A 195 2.77 10.58 8.19
N MET A 196 2.21 9.38 8.09
CA MET A 196 0.77 9.19 7.87
C MET A 196 0.00 9.26 9.18
N LEU A 197 -1.02 10.12 9.24
CA LEU A 197 -1.79 10.37 10.47
C LEU A 197 -3.06 9.52 10.57
N GLU A 198 -3.79 9.38 9.45
CA GLU A 198 -5.10 8.74 9.44
C GLU A 198 -5.08 7.31 8.89
N ASN A 199 -4.31 7.08 7.83
CA ASN A 199 -4.32 5.81 7.08
C ASN A 199 -2.91 5.21 6.95
N PRO A 200 -2.28 4.70 8.02
CA PRO A 200 -0.91 4.21 7.97
C PRO A 200 -0.71 3.00 7.05
N ASP A 201 -1.76 2.23 6.78
CA ASP A 201 -1.78 1.16 5.76
C ASP A 201 -1.45 1.68 4.36
N LEU A 202 -1.67 2.98 4.10
CA LEU A 202 -1.33 3.62 2.84
C LEU A 202 0.15 4.09 2.74
N GLY A 203 0.96 3.70 3.73
CA GLY A 203 2.40 3.97 3.80
C GLY A 203 3.17 3.56 2.53
N PRO A 204 2.92 2.38 1.93
CA PRO A 204 3.56 1.95 0.69
C PRO A 204 3.27 2.90 -0.48
N GLN A 205 2.03 3.38 -0.64
CA GLN A 205 1.67 4.33 -1.69
C GLN A 205 2.38 5.69 -1.49
N LEU A 206 2.54 6.11 -0.23
CA LEU A 206 3.34 7.30 0.09
C LEU A 206 4.83 7.08 -0.23
N ALA A 207 5.38 5.91 0.08
CA ALA A 207 6.77 5.55 -0.20
C ALA A 207 7.06 5.51 -1.71
N ASP A 208 6.13 4.97 -2.51
CA ASP A 208 6.14 5.01 -3.97
C ASP A 208 6.09 6.45 -4.49
N ALA A 209 5.16 7.28 -3.99
CA ALA A 209 5.05 8.68 -4.39
C ALA A 209 6.36 9.47 -4.13
N VAL A 210 6.99 9.25 -2.98
CA VAL A 210 8.30 9.83 -2.66
C VAL A 210 9.41 9.25 -3.54
N GLY A 211 9.40 7.95 -3.79
CA GLY A 211 10.35 7.26 -4.65
C GLY A 211 10.32 7.80 -6.09
N ARG A 212 9.13 7.93 -6.69
CA ARG A 212 8.90 8.53 -8.01
C ARG A 212 9.38 9.98 -8.04
N PHE A 213 9.12 10.73 -6.98
CA PHE A 213 9.54 12.12 -6.89
C PHE A 213 11.08 12.26 -6.88
N ILE A 214 11.77 11.44 -6.10
CA ILE A 214 13.24 11.36 -6.10
C ILE A 214 13.76 11.03 -7.50
N ALA A 215 13.14 10.05 -8.17
CA ALA A 215 13.51 9.64 -9.52
C ALA A 215 13.32 10.77 -10.54
N ALA A 216 12.20 11.49 -10.48
CA ALA A 216 11.87 12.60 -11.38
C ALA A 216 12.92 13.73 -11.32
N GLN A 217 13.41 14.06 -10.12
CA GLN A 217 14.49 15.03 -9.91
C GLN A 217 15.83 14.63 -10.54
N GLY A 218 15.94 13.45 -11.16
CA GLY A 218 17.17 12.98 -11.78
C GLY A 218 18.28 12.74 -10.75
N LEU A 219 17.93 12.52 -9.49
CA LEU A 219 18.85 12.19 -8.42
C LEU A 219 19.33 10.74 -8.59
N ARG A 220 20.25 10.52 -9.55
CA ARG A 220 20.73 9.20 -9.99
C ARG A 220 21.60 8.43 -8.97
N SER A 221 21.73 8.92 -7.75
CA SER A 221 22.54 8.24 -6.73
C SER A 221 21.81 7.03 -6.18
N ARG A 222 22.52 5.90 -6.04
CA ARG A 222 21.98 4.69 -5.41
C ARG A 222 21.50 4.94 -3.97
N LYS A 223 22.07 5.96 -3.29
CA LYS A 223 21.71 6.40 -1.93
C LYS A 223 20.41 7.22 -1.87
N LYS A 224 19.76 7.49 -3.01
CA LYS A 224 18.53 8.28 -3.09
C LYS A 224 17.36 7.31 -3.27
N ARG A 225 16.88 6.79 -2.14
CA ARG A 225 15.75 5.86 -1.99
C ARG A 225 14.77 6.45 -0.97
N SER A 226 13.51 6.07 -1.07
CA SER A 226 12.56 6.23 0.03
C SER A 226 12.63 4.98 0.91
N LEU A 227 12.65 5.19 2.22
CA LEU A 227 12.60 4.12 3.21
C LEU A 227 11.33 4.31 4.03
N LEU A 228 10.37 3.42 3.87
CA LEU A 228 9.22 3.31 4.75
C LEU A 228 9.64 2.54 5.99
N LEU A 229 9.35 3.09 7.16
CA LEU A 229 9.42 2.40 8.45
C LEU A 229 8.01 2.38 9.03
N TRP A 230 7.60 1.26 9.61
CA TRP A 230 6.28 1.16 10.21
C TRP A 230 6.28 0.38 11.53
N ARG A 231 5.28 0.69 12.35
CA ARG A 231 4.96 0.03 13.62
C ARG A 231 3.53 -0.47 13.57
N GLY A 232 3.32 -1.71 13.98
CA GLY A 232 2.02 -2.32 14.18
C GLY A 232 1.75 -2.63 15.65
N GLU A 233 0.67 -3.34 15.90
CA GLU A 233 0.31 -3.80 17.24
C GLU A 233 1.27 -4.89 17.75
N ASN A 234 1.31 -5.10 19.07
CA ASN A 234 2.02 -6.22 19.72
C ASN A 234 3.52 -6.32 19.39
N GLY A 235 4.16 -5.19 19.04
CA GLY A 235 5.58 -5.15 18.70
C GLY A 235 5.90 -5.52 17.25
N ALA A 236 4.87 -5.68 16.40
CA ALA A 236 5.05 -5.79 14.97
C ALA A 236 5.71 -4.53 14.40
N ALA A 237 6.64 -4.70 13.48
CA ALA A 237 7.33 -3.60 12.83
C ALA A 237 7.89 -4.06 11.49
N GLY A 238 8.21 -3.13 10.62
CA GLY A 238 8.84 -3.48 9.36
C GLY A 238 9.37 -2.29 8.61
N PHE A 239 9.91 -2.58 7.43
CA PHE A 239 10.36 -1.56 6.51
C PHE A 239 10.05 -1.94 5.07
N GLU A 240 10.02 -0.92 4.21
CA GLU A 240 10.08 -1.08 2.76
C GLU A 240 11.08 -0.09 2.16
N LEU A 241 11.84 -0.57 1.18
CA LEU A 241 12.87 0.20 0.50
C LEU A 241 12.48 0.38 -0.96
N HIS A 242 12.24 1.63 -1.35
CA HIS A 242 11.71 2.01 -2.65
C HIS A 242 12.70 2.85 -3.44
N ARG A 243 12.73 2.67 -4.77
CA ARG A 243 13.44 3.56 -5.69
C ARG A 243 12.62 3.75 -6.95
N GLY A 244 12.10 4.96 -7.12
CA GLY A 244 11.06 5.19 -8.12
C GLY A 244 9.80 4.46 -7.68
N GLU A 245 9.22 3.71 -8.60
CA GLU A 245 8.05 2.85 -8.38
C GLU A 245 8.38 1.39 -8.01
N ASN A 246 9.67 1.06 -7.95
CA ASN A 246 10.11 -0.30 -7.70
C ASN A 246 10.39 -0.51 -6.21
N LEU A 247 9.76 -1.53 -5.65
CA LEU A 247 10.08 -2.09 -4.34
C LEU A 247 11.34 -2.97 -4.47
N TYR A 248 12.37 -2.70 -3.67
CA TYR A 248 13.65 -3.43 -3.69
C TYR A 248 13.81 -4.39 -2.52
N ALA A 249 13.24 -4.04 -1.37
CA ALA A 249 13.28 -4.88 -0.19
C ALA A 249 12.10 -4.51 0.71
N ALA A 250 11.42 -5.51 1.24
CA ALA A 250 10.41 -5.36 2.27
C ALA A 250 10.62 -6.47 3.29
N HIS A 251 10.47 -6.16 4.57
CA HIS A 251 10.54 -7.16 5.61
C HIS A 251 9.78 -6.72 6.85
N SER A 252 9.20 -7.70 7.51
CA SER A 252 8.31 -7.53 8.65
C SER A 252 8.76 -8.43 9.79
N TRP A 253 8.87 -7.87 10.99
CA TRP A 253 9.21 -8.56 12.21
C TRP A 253 8.00 -8.60 13.15
N GLY A 254 7.91 -9.65 13.98
CA GLY A 254 6.91 -9.72 15.04
C GLY A 254 5.46 -9.84 14.54
N THR A 255 5.25 -10.04 13.24
CA THR A 255 3.90 -10.24 12.65
C THR A 255 3.38 -11.65 12.85
N GLY A 256 4.28 -12.63 13.02
CA GLY A 256 3.96 -14.06 12.93
C GLY A 256 3.77 -14.56 11.50
N TRP A 257 3.79 -13.66 10.51
CA TRP A 257 3.63 -13.92 9.10
C TRP A 257 4.97 -14.03 8.39
N THR A 258 5.06 -14.93 7.41
CA THR A 258 6.23 -15.10 6.56
C THR A 258 5.79 -15.51 5.17
N ASP A 259 6.10 -14.68 4.19
CA ASP A 259 5.94 -15.00 2.77
C ASP A 259 7.02 -16.04 2.40
N ILE A 260 6.65 -17.07 1.63
CA ILE A 260 7.56 -18.19 1.31
C ILE A 260 8.84 -17.70 0.64
N VAL A 261 8.72 -16.81 -0.34
CA VAL A 261 9.88 -16.20 -1.02
C VAL A 261 10.76 -15.43 -0.03
N SER A 262 10.16 -14.71 0.91
CA SER A 262 10.89 -13.93 1.92
C SER A 262 11.57 -14.80 2.99
N ALA A 263 11.16 -16.06 3.13
CA ALA A 263 11.76 -17.01 4.06
C ALA A 263 13.17 -17.45 3.61
N GLU A 264 13.43 -17.42 2.31
CA GLU A 264 14.72 -17.81 1.76
C GLU A 264 15.88 -16.96 2.30
N LEU A 265 16.92 -17.64 2.81
CA LEU A 265 18.11 -16.96 3.32
C LEU A 265 18.83 -16.13 2.25
N SER A 266 18.77 -16.55 0.97
CA SER A 266 19.25 -15.82 -0.20
C SER A 266 18.56 -14.46 -0.34
N VAL A 267 17.23 -14.45 -0.23
CA VAL A 267 16.40 -13.25 -0.37
C VAL A 267 16.62 -12.30 0.82
N ARG A 268 16.63 -12.83 2.06
CA ARG A 268 16.93 -12.05 3.27
C ARG A 268 18.33 -11.42 3.23
N ASP A 269 19.32 -12.14 2.71
CA ASP A 269 20.66 -11.60 2.49
C ASP A 269 20.68 -10.50 1.42
N ALA A 270 19.88 -10.65 0.35
CA ALA A 270 19.73 -9.64 -0.68
C ALA A 270 19.09 -8.36 -0.13
N PHE A 271 18.07 -8.46 0.72
CA PHE A 271 17.48 -7.30 1.42
C PHE A 271 18.52 -6.55 2.26
N ALA A 272 19.38 -7.28 2.98
CA ALA A 272 20.47 -6.67 3.72
C ALA A 272 21.46 -5.91 2.81
N GLU A 273 21.79 -6.44 1.62
CA GLU A 273 22.63 -5.74 0.65
C GLU A 273 21.95 -4.49 0.06
N GLU A 274 20.63 -4.51 -0.13
CA GLU A 274 19.89 -3.34 -0.59
C GLU A 274 19.84 -2.23 0.48
N LEU A 275 19.70 -2.60 1.76
CA LEU A 275 19.77 -1.67 2.90
C LEU A 275 21.17 -1.08 3.11
N LEU A 276 22.24 -1.86 2.85
CA LEU A 276 23.64 -1.37 2.94
C LEU A 276 23.90 -0.16 2.06
N VAL A 277 23.12 0.05 1.01
CA VAL A 277 23.23 1.23 0.15
C VAL A 277 22.94 2.53 0.90
N LEU A 278 22.09 2.47 1.94
CA LEU A 278 21.75 3.61 2.79
C LEU A 278 22.72 3.78 3.98
N ALA A 279 23.30 2.68 4.46
CA ALA A 279 24.20 2.68 5.60
C ALA A 279 25.51 3.45 5.34
N PRO A 280 26.18 3.93 6.40
CA PRO A 280 27.57 4.36 6.33
C PRO A 280 28.48 3.23 5.87
N ASP A 281 29.57 3.58 5.18
CA ASP A 281 30.57 2.61 4.72
C ASP A 281 31.38 2.09 5.92
N ALA A 282 30.87 1.04 6.57
CA ALA A 282 31.53 0.34 7.67
C ALA A 282 31.44 -1.19 7.49
N PRO A 283 32.56 -1.95 7.62
CA PRO A 283 32.59 -3.38 7.36
C PRO A 283 31.71 -4.21 8.31
N GLU A 284 31.45 -3.72 9.52
CA GLU A 284 30.61 -4.34 10.54
C GLU A 284 29.11 -4.27 10.25
N HIS A 285 28.64 -3.35 9.40
CA HIS A 285 27.21 -3.19 9.10
C HIS A 285 26.64 -4.36 8.32
N ARG A 286 27.39 -4.91 7.36
CA ARG A 286 26.94 -6.04 6.53
C ARG A 286 26.57 -7.28 7.36
N PRO A 287 27.45 -7.83 8.22
CA PRO A 287 27.09 -9.01 9.01
C PRO A 287 25.95 -8.73 9.99
N ARG A 288 25.83 -7.51 10.53
CA ARG A 288 24.74 -7.13 11.43
C ARG A 288 23.40 -7.02 10.70
N LEU A 289 23.34 -6.38 9.53
CA LEU A 289 22.12 -6.30 8.72
C LEU A 289 21.67 -7.69 8.25
N ARG A 290 22.59 -8.56 7.81
CA ARG A 290 22.23 -9.95 7.48
C ARG A 290 21.68 -10.69 8.69
N SER A 291 22.30 -10.53 9.86
CA SER A 291 21.79 -11.11 11.10
C SER A 291 20.42 -10.54 11.49
N LEU A 292 20.13 -9.29 11.16
CA LEU A 292 18.84 -8.65 11.41
C LEU A 292 17.75 -9.19 10.47
N MET A 293 18.02 -9.30 9.17
CA MET A 293 17.06 -9.82 8.18
C MET A 293 16.74 -11.31 8.36
N ARG A 294 17.68 -12.07 8.93
CA ARG A 294 17.51 -13.51 9.13
C ARG A 294 16.71 -13.88 10.39
N ALA A 295 16.53 -12.95 11.32
CA ALA A 295 15.90 -13.24 12.61
C ALA A 295 14.42 -12.87 12.59
N ASP A 296 13.54 -13.86 12.78
CA ASP A 296 12.08 -13.63 12.85
C ASP A 296 11.64 -13.08 14.22
N THR A 297 12.36 -13.45 15.28
CA THR A 297 12.08 -13.03 16.66
C THR A 297 13.36 -12.53 17.35
N ARG A 298 13.25 -11.44 18.14
CA ARG A 298 14.37 -10.85 18.88
C ARG A 298 13.92 -10.32 20.23
N ASP A 299 14.85 -10.36 21.19
CA ASP A 299 14.71 -9.73 22.51
C ASP A 299 14.87 -8.20 22.45
N ARG A 300 15.46 -7.70 21.36
CA ARG A 300 15.71 -6.27 21.10
C ARG A 300 14.86 -5.82 19.94
N ASP A 301 14.44 -4.56 20.02
CA ASP A 301 13.66 -3.91 18.97
C ASP A 301 14.40 -3.90 17.62
N PRO A 302 13.91 -4.64 16.61
CA PRO A 302 14.58 -4.76 15.32
C PRO A 302 14.57 -3.45 14.54
N LEU A 303 13.55 -2.61 14.72
CA LEU A 303 13.44 -1.33 14.02
C LEU A 303 14.45 -0.33 14.59
N ALA A 304 14.67 -0.33 15.90
CA ALA A 304 15.71 0.46 16.53
C ALA A 304 17.11 0.02 16.09
N GLU A 305 17.38 -1.29 16.04
CA GLU A 305 18.65 -1.80 15.53
C GLU A 305 18.87 -1.43 14.05
N LEU A 306 17.81 -1.42 13.22
CA LEU A 306 17.88 -0.96 11.84
C LEU A 306 18.24 0.52 11.74
N VAL A 307 17.55 1.38 12.50
CA VAL A 307 17.79 2.82 12.54
C VAL A 307 19.23 3.14 12.93
N ASP A 308 19.76 2.45 13.95
CA ASP A 308 21.16 2.58 14.37
C ASP A 308 22.13 2.14 13.27
N LEU A 309 21.89 0.99 12.61
CA LEU A 309 22.76 0.47 11.55
C LEU A 309 22.79 1.34 10.29
N LEU A 310 21.69 2.03 10.02
CA LEU A 310 21.55 2.93 8.88
C LEU A 310 22.00 4.35 9.19
N ASP A 311 22.38 4.65 10.44
CA ASP A 311 22.72 5.99 10.93
C ASP A 311 21.60 6.99 10.58
N LEU A 312 20.36 6.56 10.86
CA LEU A 312 19.17 7.41 10.74
C LEU A 312 19.02 8.25 12.02
N PRO A 313 18.45 9.46 11.94
CA PRO A 313 18.19 10.26 13.13
C PRO A 313 17.30 9.51 14.12
N SER A 314 17.63 9.56 15.41
CA SER A 314 16.85 8.92 16.49
C SER A 314 15.38 9.34 16.50
N ASP A 315 15.14 10.57 16.04
CA ASP A 315 13.83 11.19 15.88
C ASP A 315 12.90 10.38 14.96
N ALA A 316 13.45 9.58 14.03
CA ALA A 316 12.66 8.70 13.17
C ALA A 316 11.87 7.65 13.98
N ILE A 317 12.47 7.09 15.05
CA ILE A 317 11.78 6.16 15.95
C ILE A 317 10.84 6.95 16.87
N ALA A 318 11.28 8.09 17.41
CA ALA A 318 10.45 8.88 18.33
C ALA A 318 9.12 9.33 17.69
N VAL A 319 9.13 9.60 16.38
CA VAL A 319 7.93 9.91 15.59
C VAL A 319 7.00 8.69 15.43
N LEU A 320 7.55 7.49 15.31
CA LEU A 320 6.81 6.24 15.28
C LEU A 320 6.35 5.79 16.68
N ASP A 321 7.01 6.19 17.76
CA ASP A 321 6.75 5.73 19.12
C ASP A 321 6.56 6.90 20.13
N PRO A 322 5.61 7.84 19.92
CA PRO A 322 5.40 8.93 20.85
C PRO A 322 4.85 8.38 22.17
N GLY A 323 5.65 8.53 23.24
CA GLY A 323 5.28 8.15 24.60
C GLY A 323 5.99 6.93 25.19
N VAL A 324 7.00 6.35 24.54
CA VAL A 324 7.73 5.16 25.06
C VAL A 324 8.77 5.51 26.15
N ASP A 325 9.00 6.80 26.45
CA ASP A 325 9.85 7.24 27.58
C ASP A 325 9.23 7.02 28.99
N GLY A 326 8.23 6.14 29.12
CA GLY A 326 7.67 5.73 30.41
C GLY A 326 6.80 6.78 31.12
N THR A 327 6.48 7.89 30.45
CA THR A 327 5.45 8.83 30.89
C THR A 327 4.19 8.60 30.08
N ALA A 328 3.07 8.39 30.79
CA ALA A 328 1.72 8.19 30.24
C ALA A 328 1.52 8.99 28.95
N ALA A 329 1.15 8.29 27.87
CA ALA A 329 0.88 8.81 26.53
C ALA A 329 0.47 10.28 26.59
N ALA A 330 1.42 11.18 26.31
CA ALA A 330 1.06 12.55 26.07
C ALA A 330 0.16 12.52 24.83
N PRO A 331 -1.07 13.06 24.89
CA PRO A 331 -1.80 13.36 23.68
C PRO A 331 -0.89 14.17 22.76
N TRP A 332 -1.14 14.13 21.46
CA TRP A 332 -0.42 14.82 20.37
C TRP A 332 -0.22 16.34 20.54
N ASP A 333 -0.58 16.89 21.69
CA ASP A 333 -0.39 18.29 22.07
C ASP A 333 1.10 18.68 22.18
N ASP A 334 2.03 17.72 22.35
CA ASP A 334 3.48 17.99 22.38
C ASP A 334 4.30 16.81 21.80
N PRO A 335 4.40 16.67 20.47
CA PRO A 335 5.19 15.59 19.85
C PRO A 335 6.69 15.79 20.12
N PRO A 336 7.48 14.69 20.21
CA PRO A 336 8.93 14.77 20.51
C PRO A 336 9.71 15.54 19.44
N VAL A 337 9.15 15.61 18.21
CA VAL A 337 9.69 16.35 17.07
C VAL A 337 8.58 17.27 16.56
N PRO A 338 8.87 18.54 16.22
CA PRO A 338 7.86 19.43 15.63
C PRO A 338 7.32 18.85 14.32
N LEU A 339 6.02 18.56 14.30
CA LEU A 339 5.30 18.06 13.14
C LEU A 339 4.56 19.21 12.43
N GLU A 340 4.84 19.39 11.14
CA GLU A 340 4.11 20.33 10.28
C GLU A 340 3.02 19.56 9.51
N LEU A 341 1.74 19.75 9.89
CA LEU A 341 0.64 19.21 9.10
C LEU A 341 0.62 19.86 7.71
N LEU A 342 0.64 19.04 6.67
CA LEU A 342 0.72 19.52 5.30
C LEU A 342 -0.68 19.75 4.74
N GLU A 343 -0.99 21.01 4.41
CA GLU A 343 -2.21 21.32 3.67
C GLU A 343 -2.16 20.68 2.26
N PRO A 344 -3.21 19.97 1.83
CA PRO A 344 -3.28 19.39 0.50
C PRO A 344 -3.01 20.42 -0.60
N ALA A 345 -2.25 20.01 -1.62
CA ALA A 345 -1.94 20.85 -2.77
C ALA A 345 -3.19 21.11 -3.62
N GLY A 346 -4.01 22.09 -3.24
CA GLY A 346 -5.12 22.53 -4.08
C GLY A 346 -4.64 22.94 -5.48
N LEU A 347 -5.38 22.58 -6.53
CA LEU A 347 -5.00 22.78 -7.95
C LEU A 347 -4.47 24.21 -8.22
N GLY A 348 -5.11 25.23 -7.64
CA GLY A 348 -4.69 26.62 -7.78
C GLY A 348 -3.35 26.97 -7.10
N ARG A 349 -3.03 26.36 -5.95
CA ARG A 349 -1.72 26.52 -5.28
C ARG A 349 -0.63 25.77 -6.03
N PHE A 350 -0.92 24.56 -6.51
CA PHE A 350 0.00 23.79 -7.35
C PHE A 350 0.37 24.56 -8.63
N LEU A 351 -0.63 25.08 -9.35
CA LEU A 351 -0.42 25.93 -10.53
C LEU A 351 0.33 27.23 -10.20
N ARG A 352 0.03 27.88 -9.06
CA ARG A 352 0.78 29.07 -8.61
C ARG A 352 2.25 28.75 -8.28
N GLY A 353 2.52 27.58 -7.70
CA GLY A 353 3.88 27.07 -7.47
C GLY A 353 4.64 26.87 -8.77
N LEU A 354 3.97 26.30 -9.79
CA LEU A 354 4.52 26.14 -11.15
C LEU A 354 4.89 27.50 -11.77
N VAL A 355 4.02 28.51 -11.66
CA VAL A 355 4.23 29.84 -12.22
C VAL A 355 5.36 30.62 -11.54
N THR A 356 5.37 30.60 -10.20
CA THR A 356 6.26 31.48 -9.44
C THR A 356 7.66 30.92 -9.24
N GLY A 357 7.88 29.63 -9.53
CA GLY A 357 9.13 28.93 -9.29
C GLY A 357 9.51 28.86 -7.80
N ARG A 358 8.62 29.31 -6.90
CA ARG A 358 8.81 29.25 -5.45
C ARG A 358 8.16 27.98 -4.93
N GLY A 359 8.96 27.13 -4.28
CA GLY A 359 8.49 25.91 -3.61
C GLY A 359 8.45 24.65 -4.47
N LEU A 360 8.76 24.72 -5.76
CA LEU A 360 8.94 23.54 -6.60
C LEU A 360 10.45 23.35 -6.87
N PRO A 361 11.08 22.26 -6.41
CA PRO A 361 12.44 21.92 -6.82
C PRO A 361 12.46 21.68 -8.35
N PRO A 362 13.60 21.80 -9.04
CA PRO A 362 13.67 21.47 -10.46
C PRO A 362 13.34 19.98 -10.66
N LEU A 363 12.12 19.70 -11.10
CA LEU A 363 11.52 18.36 -11.20
C LEU A 363 12.06 17.54 -12.38
N ALA A 364 12.87 18.13 -13.25
CA ALA A 364 13.41 17.45 -14.42
C ALA A 364 14.72 18.11 -14.90
N PRO A 365 15.56 17.39 -15.67
CA PRO A 365 16.74 17.98 -16.31
C PRO A 365 16.38 19.24 -17.11
N ARG A 366 17.28 20.23 -17.12
CA ARG A 366 17.05 21.54 -17.76
C ARG A 366 16.49 21.42 -19.19
N TRP A 367 16.96 20.46 -19.97
CA TRP A 367 16.50 20.23 -21.34
C TRP A 367 15.07 19.69 -21.42
N VAL A 368 14.64 18.86 -20.45
CA VAL A 368 13.26 18.35 -20.34
C VAL A 368 12.31 19.49 -19.98
N LEU A 369 12.68 20.32 -19.00
CA LEU A 369 11.89 21.50 -18.63
C LEU A 369 11.74 22.48 -19.81
N ARG A 370 12.81 22.70 -20.59
CA ARG A 370 12.75 23.52 -21.81
C ARG A 370 11.91 22.88 -22.91
N ALA A 371 12.02 21.57 -23.12
CA ALA A 371 11.23 20.85 -24.12
C ALA A 371 9.73 20.83 -23.76
N TYR A 372 9.40 20.56 -22.50
CA TYR A 372 8.04 20.60 -21.98
C TYR A 372 7.48 22.03 -22.01
N GLY A 373 8.26 23.03 -21.60
CA GLY A 373 7.90 24.44 -21.73
C GLY A 373 7.62 24.85 -23.18
N ALA A 374 8.43 24.38 -24.13
CA ALA A 374 8.22 24.62 -25.56
C ALA A 374 6.97 23.91 -26.11
N LEU A 375 6.68 22.69 -25.65
CA LEU A 375 5.45 21.96 -25.99
C LEU A 375 4.22 22.72 -25.49
N CYS A 376 4.19 23.12 -24.21
CA CYS A 376 3.10 23.90 -23.63
C CYS A 376 2.95 25.26 -24.32
N ALA A 377 4.05 25.93 -24.66
CA ALA A 377 4.00 27.18 -25.43
C ALA A 377 3.38 26.98 -26.83
N SER A 378 3.72 25.87 -27.50
CA SER A 378 3.18 25.51 -28.81
C SER A 378 1.68 25.18 -28.73
N LEU A 379 1.26 24.42 -27.70
CA LEU A 379 -0.15 24.15 -27.43
C LEU A 379 -0.92 25.42 -27.10
N SER A 380 -0.34 26.33 -26.31
CA SER A 380 -0.92 27.64 -26.03
C SER A 380 -1.12 28.46 -27.30
N LEU A 381 -0.15 28.46 -28.21
CA LEU A 381 -0.26 29.16 -29.49
C LEU A 381 -1.39 28.58 -30.35
N LEU A 382 -1.48 27.25 -30.41
CA LEU A 382 -2.53 26.54 -31.13
C LEU A 382 -3.92 26.86 -30.56
N SER A 383 -4.07 26.81 -29.24
CA SER A 383 -5.31 27.17 -28.54
C SER A 383 -5.68 28.64 -28.74
N ALA A 384 -4.70 29.55 -28.75
CA ALA A 384 -4.93 30.97 -29.01
C ALA A 384 -5.41 31.21 -30.45
N LEU A 385 -4.81 30.52 -31.43
CA LEU A 385 -5.23 30.58 -32.82
C LEU A 385 -6.66 30.04 -32.97
N TRP A 386 -6.98 28.95 -32.27
CA TRP A 386 -8.32 28.38 -32.29
C TRP A 386 -9.37 29.31 -31.63
N ALA A 387 -9.02 29.93 -30.51
CA ALA A 387 -9.83 30.95 -29.85
C ALA A 387 -10.07 32.16 -30.76
N ALA A 388 -9.04 32.62 -31.49
CA ALA A 388 -9.18 33.71 -32.46
C ALA A 388 -10.16 33.35 -33.60
N THR A 389 -10.04 32.14 -34.15
CA THR A 389 -10.96 31.64 -35.19
C THR A 389 -12.40 31.55 -34.66
N LYS A 390 -12.61 31.04 -33.44
CA LYS A 390 -13.96 30.97 -32.83
C LYS A 390 -14.51 32.34 -32.49
N THR A 391 -13.67 33.28 -32.06
CA THR A 391 -14.08 34.67 -31.86
C THR A 391 -14.54 35.31 -33.17
N LEU A 392 -13.84 35.05 -34.27
CA LEU A 392 -14.24 35.49 -35.62
C LEU A 392 -15.55 34.85 -36.07
N VAL A 393 -15.75 33.54 -35.85
CA VAL A 393 -17.03 32.85 -36.13
C VAL A 393 -18.18 33.50 -35.37
N VAL A 394 -18.01 33.73 -34.07
CA VAL A 394 -19.04 34.36 -33.22
C VAL A 394 -19.29 35.80 -33.63
N ALA A 395 -18.24 36.59 -33.90
CA ALA A 395 -18.37 38.00 -34.30
C ALA A 395 -19.01 38.18 -35.68
N THR A 396 -18.89 37.18 -36.57
CA THR A 396 -19.46 37.18 -37.92
C THR A 396 -20.75 36.37 -38.04
N ASP A 397 -21.28 35.87 -36.92
CA ASP A 397 -22.46 34.99 -36.86
C ASP A 397 -22.36 33.79 -37.83
N GLY A 398 -21.18 33.17 -37.93
CA GLY A 398 -20.93 32.01 -38.79
C GLY A 398 -20.49 32.32 -40.23
N ALA A 399 -20.56 33.58 -40.68
CA ALA A 399 -20.31 33.94 -42.07
C ALA A 399 -18.86 33.67 -42.55
N ILE A 400 -17.88 33.61 -41.64
CA ILE A 400 -16.46 33.40 -42.01
C ILE A 400 -16.11 31.93 -42.30
N VAL A 401 -16.99 30.98 -41.94
CA VAL A 401 -16.78 29.52 -42.15
C VAL A 401 -18.01 28.90 -42.83
N ASP A 402 -18.83 29.71 -43.51
CA ASP A 402 -20.08 29.31 -44.16
C ASP A 402 -21.04 28.53 -43.23
N GLN A 403 -21.08 28.91 -41.95
CA GLN A 403 -22.05 28.37 -40.99
C GLN A 403 -23.31 29.24 -40.95
N PRO A 404 -24.50 28.65 -40.81
CA PRO A 404 -25.77 29.39 -40.90
C PRO A 404 -25.99 30.38 -39.75
N THR A 405 -25.48 30.10 -38.55
CA THR A 405 -25.47 30.98 -37.36
C THR A 405 -24.43 30.47 -36.35
N ALA A 406 -23.94 31.33 -35.46
CA ALA A 406 -23.10 30.92 -34.33
C ALA A 406 -23.90 30.08 -33.33
N THR A 407 -23.35 28.94 -32.90
CA THR A 407 -24.04 28.00 -32.01
C THR A 407 -23.57 28.12 -30.56
N ALA A 408 -24.33 27.57 -29.61
CA ALA A 408 -23.90 27.45 -28.21
C ALA A 408 -22.59 26.65 -28.06
N GLY A 409 -22.34 25.70 -28.97
CA GLY A 409 -21.08 24.97 -29.04
C GLY A 409 -19.88 25.89 -29.29
N ASP A 410 -20.02 26.90 -30.15
CA ASP A 410 -18.92 27.82 -30.47
C ASP A 410 -18.48 28.66 -29.27
N TRP A 411 -19.42 29.04 -28.41
CA TRP A 411 -19.14 29.72 -27.15
C TRP A 411 -18.43 28.82 -26.14
N ILE A 412 -18.85 27.56 -26.02
CA ILE A 412 -18.21 26.58 -25.13
C ILE A 412 -16.78 26.31 -25.60
N PHE A 413 -16.58 26.05 -26.90
CA PHE A 413 -15.25 25.82 -27.46
C PHE A 413 -14.35 27.05 -27.36
N LEU A 414 -14.90 28.26 -27.51
CA LEU A 414 -14.16 29.50 -27.26
C LEU A 414 -13.68 29.60 -25.81
N CYS A 415 -14.57 29.35 -24.84
CA CYS A 415 -14.21 29.34 -23.42
C CYS A 415 -13.13 28.31 -23.11
N VAL A 416 -13.27 27.08 -23.61
CA VAL A 416 -12.27 26.01 -23.44
C VAL A 416 -10.94 26.42 -24.07
N ALA A 417 -10.94 26.97 -25.29
CA ALA A 417 -9.72 27.40 -25.98
C ALA A 417 -9.02 28.55 -25.23
N VAL A 418 -9.76 29.51 -24.68
CA VAL A 418 -9.21 30.60 -23.87
C VAL A 418 -8.60 30.06 -22.58
N VAL A 419 -9.31 29.19 -21.85
CA VAL A 419 -8.80 28.57 -20.62
C VAL A 419 -7.55 27.74 -20.90
N ALA A 420 -7.57 26.90 -21.95
CA ALA A 420 -6.43 26.10 -22.36
C ALA A 420 -5.22 26.97 -22.75
N THR A 421 -5.45 28.09 -23.44
CA THR A 421 -4.40 29.05 -23.78
C THR A 421 -3.73 29.60 -22.51
N VAL A 422 -4.53 30.07 -21.56
CA VAL A 422 -4.02 30.64 -20.32
C VAL A 422 -3.25 29.59 -19.51
N VAL A 423 -3.82 28.40 -19.32
CA VAL A 423 -3.19 27.31 -18.55
C VAL A 423 -1.87 26.88 -19.19
N ASN A 424 -1.85 26.66 -20.51
CA ASN A 424 -0.64 26.22 -21.21
C ASN A 424 0.45 27.31 -21.22
N ALA A 425 0.10 28.59 -21.39
CA ALA A 425 1.05 29.70 -21.30
C ALA A 425 1.68 29.82 -19.91
N VAL A 426 0.85 29.64 -18.87
CA VAL A 426 1.24 29.64 -17.45
C VAL A 426 2.22 28.50 -17.16
N ILE A 427 1.93 27.28 -17.60
CA ILE A 427 2.81 26.11 -17.44
C ILE A 427 4.13 26.30 -18.21
N ALA A 428 4.06 26.83 -19.43
CA ALA A 428 5.24 27.11 -20.24
C ALA A 428 6.18 28.13 -19.56
N ALA A 429 5.63 29.25 -19.09
CA ALA A 429 6.39 30.27 -18.37
C ALA A 429 7.05 29.70 -17.10
N GLY A 430 6.31 28.91 -16.31
CA GLY A 430 6.83 28.23 -15.13
C GLY A 430 7.99 27.28 -15.44
N SER A 431 7.84 26.47 -16.49
CA SER A 431 8.86 25.51 -16.93
C SER A 431 10.16 26.19 -17.36
N PHE A 432 10.08 27.32 -18.09
CA PHE A 432 11.26 28.09 -18.47
C PHE A 432 11.91 28.81 -17.29
N LEU A 433 11.13 29.33 -16.35
CA LEU A 433 11.65 29.95 -15.12
C LEU A 433 12.40 28.93 -14.26
N GLN A 434 11.86 27.73 -14.10
CA GLN A 434 12.53 26.64 -13.38
C GLN A 434 13.80 26.17 -14.10
N ALA A 435 13.77 26.06 -15.43
CA ALA A 435 14.96 25.72 -16.21
C ALA A 435 16.08 26.76 -16.07
N ARG A 436 15.72 28.04 -15.85
CA ARG A 436 16.65 29.15 -15.63
C ARG A 436 17.14 29.23 -14.19
N ALA A 437 16.28 28.99 -13.20
CA ALA A 437 16.69 28.93 -11.79
C ALA A 437 17.63 27.75 -11.51
N ALA A 438 17.56 26.71 -12.34
CA ALA A 438 18.48 25.60 -12.29
C ALA A 438 19.84 25.88 -12.94
N GLU A 439 20.06 27.03 -13.62
CA GLU A 439 21.36 27.46 -14.21
C GLU A 439 22.41 27.76 -13.16
#